data_AF-A0A7V3SZL2-F1
#
_entry.id   AF-A0A7V3SZL2-F1
#
_cell.length_a   1.000
_cell.length_b   1.000
_cell.length_c   1.000
_cell.angle_alpha   90.00
_cell.angle_beta   90.00
_cell.angle_gamma   90.00
#
_symmetry.space_group_name_H-M   'P 1'
#
loop_
_entity.id
_entity.type
_entity.pdbx_description
1 polymer ?
#
loop_
_entity_poly.entity_id
_entity_poly.type
_entity_poly.pdbx_seq_one_letter_code
_entity_poly.pdbx_strand_id
1 'polypeptide(L)'
;AFINKYRNHHRHRCGLYFWVNDLAIGVDNDPCTFFRPDKSSGSIYLNCLMLKELEAMEYLSHCLNLNETAEHYRNDYKALLAAIRQHCWDERDGFYYSVDLNLKDNSNCTGLHSGMPRDWDCLIMRIGVWSGFLAMWAGAATEQQAERMVKEHYKNSATFNAPFGVRTLSRMEKMYNVRASGNPSSWLGPVWGVSNYLTFRGLVRYGYIEQARELAIKTILLFGRDIERFGALHEYYEPENGEPVLNRGFQNWNYLVLNMIAWLTEDKVIEEY
;
A
#
# COMPACT_ATOMS: atom_id res chain seq x y z
N ALA A 1 0.90 -6.59 -22.46
CA ALA A 1 0.34 -5.28 -22.89
C ALA A 1 0.29 -4.26 -21.75
N PHE A 2 -0.22 -4.62 -20.56
CA PHE A 2 -0.34 -3.72 -19.40
C PHE A 2 1.01 -3.18 -18.87
N ILE A 3 1.94 -4.06 -18.51
CA ILE A 3 3.23 -3.67 -17.91
C ILE A 3 4.05 -2.81 -18.88
N ASN A 4 4.11 -3.18 -20.15
CA ASN A 4 4.79 -2.37 -21.17
C ASN A 4 4.19 -0.96 -21.29
N LYS A 5 2.87 -0.80 -21.14
CA LYS A 5 2.23 0.52 -21.12
C LYS A 5 2.73 1.34 -19.94
N TYR A 6 2.73 0.77 -18.73
CA TYR A 6 3.21 1.47 -17.54
C TYR A 6 4.70 1.80 -17.64
N ARG A 7 5.52 0.84 -18.08
CA ARG A 7 6.97 0.97 -18.27
C ARG A 7 7.31 2.13 -19.20
N ASN A 8 6.60 2.25 -20.31
CA ASN A 8 6.95 3.20 -21.37
C ASN A 8 6.25 4.56 -21.23
N HIS A 9 5.12 4.64 -20.52
CA HIS A 9 4.29 5.85 -20.50
C HIS A 9 3.92 6.36 -19.10
N HIS A 10 4.06 5.55 -18.06
CA HIS A 10 3.64 5.91 -16.70
C HIS A 10 4.77 5.73 -15.67
N ARG A 11 6.01 5.92 -16.10
CA ARG A 11 7.21 5.84 -15.27
C ARG A 11 7.92 7.20 -15.27
N HIS A 12 8.15 7.75 -14.10
CA HIS A 12 8.87 9.00 -13.91
C HIS A 12 10.38 8.77 -14.05
N ARG A 13 11.14 9.84 -14.31
CA ARG A 13 12.61 9.77 -14.45
C ARG A 13 13.33 9.29 -13.19
N CYS A 14 12.72 9.45 -12.01
CA CYS A 14 13.23 8.87 -10.75
C CYS A 14 13.06 7.35 -10.66
N GLY A 15 12.45 6.71 -11.66
CA GLY A 15 12.28 5.26 -11.74
C GLY A 15 10.96 4.75 -11.17
N LEU A 16 10.19 5.56 -10.44
CA LEU A 16 8.87 5.21 -9.90
C LEU A 16 7.76 5.30 -10.95
N TYR A 17 6.75 4.45 -10.81
CA TYR A 17 5.49 4.54 -11.54
C TYR A 17 4.54 5.56 -10.92
N PHE A 18 3.67 6.15 -11.76
CA PHE A 18 2.67 7.11 -11.32
C PHE A 18 1.27 6.79 -11.84
N TRP A 19 0.25 7.20 -11.08
CA TRP A 19 -1.13 7.20 -11.55
C TRP A 19 -1.34 8.29 -12.60
N VAL A 20 -2.10 8.00 -13.65
CA VAL A 20 -2.40 8.98 -14.70
C VAL A 20 -3.26 10.12 -14.15
N ASN A 21 -4.28 9.76 -13.39
CA ASN A 21 -5.21 10.63 -12.66
C ASN A 21 -5.69 9.85 -11.42
N ASP A 22 -6.71 10.35 -10.73
CA ASP A 22 -7.29 9.71 -9.54
C ASP A 22 -8.43 8.72 -9.83
N LEU A 23 -8.67 8.37 -11.10
CA LEU A 23 -9.69 7.41 -11.46
C LEU A 23 -9.20 5.96 -11.27
N ALA A 24 -9.97 5.16 -10.53
CA ALA A 24 -9.74 3.72 -10.34
C ALA A 24 -8.35 3.38 -9.76
N ILE A 25 -7.90 4.16 -8.77
CA ILE A 25 -6.61 3.96 -8.09
C ILE A 25 -6.66 2.89 -6.98
N GLY A 26 -7.81 2.24 -6.77
CA GLY A 26 -8.04 1.16 -5.80
C GLY A 26 -8.17 1.62 -4.34
N VAL A 27 -7.71 2.83 -4.04
CA VAL A 27 -7.83 3.54 -2.76
C VAL A 27 -8.46 4.91 -3.00
N ASP A 28 -9.72 4.93 -3.40
CA ASP A 28 -10.40 6.01 -4.14
C ASP A 28 -10.12 7.45 -3.68
N ASN A 29 -10.17 7.71 -2.37
CA ASN A 29 -9.93 9.04 -1.81
C ASN A 29 -8.61 9.14 -1.02
N ASP A 30 -7.61 8.31 -1.36
CA ASP A 30 -6.24 8.43 -0.85
C ASP A 30 -5.70 9.85 -1.15
N PRO A 31 -5.41 10.67 -0.11
CA PRO A 31 -4.97 12.05 -0.27
C PRO A 31 -3.62 12.20 -0.99
N CYS A 32 -2.86 11.11 -1.15
CA CYS A 32 -1.63 11.10 -1.92
C CYS A 32 -1.88 11.12 -3.44
N THR A 33 -3.11 10.89 -3.91
CA THR A 33 -3.45 10.86 -5.34
C THR A 33 -4.76 11.59 -5.66
N PHE A 34 -5.79 11.39 -4.83
CA PHE A 34 -7.11 11.99 -5.00
C PHE A 34 -7.06 13.51 -5.04
N PHE A 35 -7.70 14.12 -6.05
CA PHE A 35 -7.75 15.58 -6.26
C PHE A 35 -6.37 16.26 -6.39
N ARG A 36 -5.33 15.49 -6.75
CA ARG A 36 -4.03 16.05 -7.13
C ARG A 36 -3.93 16.20 -8.65
N PRO A 37 -3.02 17.04 -9.17
CA PRO A 37 -2.78 17.13 -10.60
C PRO A 37 -2.46 15.76 -11.23
N ASP A 38 -2.92 15.55 -12.46
CA ASP A 38 -2.60 14.35 -13.23
C ASP A 38 -1.10 14.05 -13.21
N LYS A 39 -0.74 12.76 -13.09
CA LYS A 39 0.65 12.27 -13.15
C LYS A 39 1.56 12.81 -12.04
N SER A 40 1.00 13.38 -10.97
CA SER A 40 1.78 13.96 -9.86
C SER A 40 2.11 12.99 -8.73
N SER A 41 1.50 11.81 -8.69
CA SER A 41 1.64 10.89 -7.55
C SER A 41 2.47 9.66 -7.89
N GLY A 42 3.67 9.59 -7.33
CA GLY A 42 4.44 8.35 -7.20
C GLY A 42 3.92 7.55 -6.01
N SER A 43 2.73 6.96 -6.15
CA SER A 43 2.04 6.25 -5.07
C SER A 43 2.81 5.02 -4.61
N ILE A 44 3.05 4.88 -3.30
CA ILE A 44 3.69 3.68 -2.74
C ILE A 44 2.84 2.42 -2.99
N TYR A 45 1.52 2.58 -3.00
CA TYR A 45 0.56 1.51 -3.31
C TYR A 45 0.81 0.94 -4.72
N LEU A 46 0.79 1.81 -5.74
CA LEU A 46 1.04 1.43 -7.14
C LEU A 46 2.42 0.79 -7.30
N ASN A 47 3.46 1.39 -6.71
CA ASN A 47 4.83 0.93 -6.91
C ASN A 47 5.08 -0.43 -6.25
N CYS A 48 4.47 -0.72 -5.09
CA CYS A 48 4.52 -2.05 -4.49
C CYS A 48 3.77 -3.10 -5.34
N LEU A 49 2.60 -2.75 -5.89
CA LEU A 49 1.87 -3.64 -6.82
C LEU A 49 2.69 -3.92 -8.09
N MET A 50 3.27 -2.90 -8.69
CA MET A 50 4.13 -3.05 -9.88
C MET A 50 5.38 -3.90 -9.57
N LEU A 51 5.92 -3.82 -8.36
CA LEU A 51 7.05 -4.66 -7.94
C LEU A 51 6.65 -6.14 -7.93
N LYS A 52 5.49 -6.46 -7.35
CA LYS A 52 4.93 -7.82 -7.35
C LYS A 52 4.54 -8.31 -8.74
N GLU A 53 4.00 -7.44 -9.58
CA GLU A 53 3.69 -7.74 -10.98
C GLU A 53 4.96 -8.13 -11.76
N LEU A 54 6.06 -7.39 -11.57
CA LEU A 54 7.34 -7.72 -12.22
C LEU A 54 7.91 -9.06 -11.73
N GLU A 55 7.80 -9.35 -10.42
CA GLU A 55 8.20 -10.64 -9.83
C GLU A 55 7.37 -11.80 -10.41
N ALA A 56 6.06 -11.65 -10.50
CA ALA A 56 5.16 -12.64 -11.12
C ALA A 56 5.48 -12.87 -12.60
N MET A 57 5.84 -11.82 -13.33
CA MET A 57 6.18 -11.94 -14.75
C MET A 57 7.53 -12.59 -14.99
N GLU A 58 8.53 -12.33 -14.14
CA GLU A 58 9.79 -13.08 -14.15
C GLU A 58 9.51 -14.58 -13.97
N TYR A 59 8.70 -14.94 -12.97
CA TYR A 59 8.30 -16.32 -12.71
C TYR A 59 7.57 -16.99 -13.88
N LEU A 60 6.52 -16.36 -14.39
CA LEU A 60 5.75 -16.89 -15.52
C LEU A 60 6.62 -17.03 -16.76
N SER A 61 7.56 -16.11 -16.99
CA SER A 61 8.52 -16.20 -18.08
C SER A 61 9.42 -17.42 -17.94
N HIS A 62 9.89 -17.74 -16.73
CA HIS A 62 10.62 -18.98 -16.47
C HIS A 62 9.77 -20.24 -16.69
N CYS A 63 8.51 -20.26 -16.23
CA CYS A 63 7.59 -21.38 -16.48
C CYS A 63 7.37 -21.65 -17.98
N LEU A 64 7.44 -20.61 -18.80
CA LEU A 64 7.28 -20.67 -20.25
C LEU A 64 8.61 -20.83 -21.02
N ASN A 65 9.74 -21.00 -20.31
CA ASN A 65 11.09 -21.07 -20.88
C ASN A 65 11.52 -19.82 -21.69
N LEU A 66 10.98 -18.64 -21.34
CA LEU A 66 11.30 -17.36 -21.97
C LEU A 66 12.40 -16.62 -21.18
N ASN A 67 13.59 -17.21 -21.10
CA ASN A 67 14.66 -16.76 -20.18
C ASN A 67 15.13 -15.31 -20.41
N GLU A 68 15.26 -14.85 -21.66
CA GLU A 68 15.62 -13.46 -21.96
C GLU A 68 14.54 -12.47 -21.47
N THR A 69 13.27 -12.87 -21.58
CA THR A 69 12.16 -12.05 -21.08
C THR A 69 12.12 -12.03 -19.56
N ALA A 70 12.41 -13.17 -18.90
CA ALA A 70 12.56 -13.23 -17.45
C ALA A 70 13.66 -12.28 -16.96
N GLU A 71 14.81 -12.26 -17.63
CA GLU A 71 15.91 -11.35 -17.30
C GLU A 71 15.53 -9.87 -17.44
N HIS A 72 14.76 -9.51 -18.47
CA HIS A 72 14.23 -8.15 -18.61
C HIS A 72 13.34 -7.76 -17.42
N TYR A 73 12.40 -8.61 -17.02
CA TYR A 73 11.53 -8.32 -15.87
C TYR A 73 12.32 -8.26 -14.56
N ARG A 74 13.31 -9.13 -14.38
CA ARG A 74 14.22 -9.11 -13.22
C ARG A 74 15.00 -7.79 -13.12
N ASN A 75 15.46 -7.26 -14.25
CA ASN A 75 16.18 -5.99 -14.28
C ASN A 75 15.26 -4.80 -13.99
N ASP A 76 14.03 -4.82 -14.53
CA ASP A 76 13.02 -3.81 -14.21
C ASP A 76 12.61 -3.88 -12.72
N TYR A 77 12.47 -5.08 -12.16
CA TYR A 77 12.21 -5.30 -10.72
C TYR A 77 13.31 -4.67 -9.86
N LYS A 78 14.59 -4.97 -10.16
CA LYS A 78 15.74 -4.42 -9.42
C LYS A 78 15.78 -2.90 -9.48
N ALA A 79 15.53 -2.32 -10.66
CA ALA A 79 15.49 -0.88 -10.84
C ALA A 79 14.35 -0.22 -10.06
N LEU A 80 13.16 -0.83 -10.07
CA LEU A 80 12.01 -0.32 -9.30
C LEU A 80 12.25 -0.44 -7.78
N LEU A 81 12.77 -1.57 -7.31
CA LEU A 81 13.11 -1.79 -5.90
C LEU A 81 14.09 -0.72 -5.41
N ALA A 82 15.12 -0.42 -6.20
CA ALA A 82 16.07 0.64 -5.88
C ALA A 82 15.39 2.01 -5.78
N ALA A 83 14.52 2.35 -6.75
CA ALA A 83 13.78 3.62 -6.74
C ALA A 83 12.84 3.74 -5.53
N ILE A 84 12.11 2.68 -5.17
CA ILE A 84 11.24 2.65 -3.98
C ILE A 84 12.07 2.91 -2.72
N ARG A 85 13.18 2.19 -2.53
CA ARG A 85 14.05 2.34 -1.36
C ARG A 85 14.68 3.73 -1.28
N GLN A 86 15.05 4.31 -2.41
CA GLN A 86 15.69 5.62 -2.45
C GLN A 86 14.71 6.77 -2.18
N HIS A 87 13.50 6.69 -2.74
CA HIS A 87 12.60 7.85 -2.80
C HIS A 87 11.42 7.77 -1.84
N CYS A 88 10.96 6.57 -1.50
CA CYS A 88 9.73 6.38 -0.71
C CYS A 88 10.03 6.15 0.77
N TRP A 89 11.23 5.71 1.15
CA TRP A 89 11.63 5.59 2.55
C TRP A 89 11.96 6.96 3.14
N ASP A 90 11.31 7.32 4.25
CA ASP A 90 11.69 8.50 5.02
C ASP A 90 12.46 8.07 6.29
N GLU A 91 13.77 8.30 6.29
CA GLU A 91 14.61 7.95 7.45
C GLU A 91 14.19 8.73 8.72
N ARG A 92 13.64 9.94 8.54
CA ARG A 92 13.18 10.76 9.66
C ARG A 92 12.05 10.08 10.41
N ASP A 93 11.02 9.64 9.69
CA ASP A 93 9.80 9.11 10.29
C ASP A 93 9.82 7.58 10.41
N GLY A 94 10.74 6.87 9.74
CA GLY A 94 10.85 5.41 9.83
C GLY A 94 9.74 4.67 9.10
N PHE A 95 9.25 5.24 7.99
CA PHE A 95 8.11 4.70 7.24
C PHE A 95 8.25 4.93 5.73
N TYR A 96 7.50 4.14 4.96
CA TYR A 96 7.39 4.30 3.51
C TYR A 96 6.18 5.16 3.13
N TYR A 97 6.40 6.12 2.23
CA TYR A 97 5.41 7.10 1.80
C TYR A 97 5.32 7.17 0.28
N SER A 98 4.20 7.69 -0.22
CA SER A 98 4.09 8.15 -1.59
C SER A 98 4.95 9.41 -1.82
N VAL A 99 5.30 9.70 -3.06
CA VAL A 99 6.08 10.90 -3.42
C VAL A 99 5.37 11.82 -4.40
N ASP A 100 5.59 13.12 -4.24
CA ASP A 100 5.14 14.18 -5.14
C ASP A 100 6.11 14.32 -6.32
N LEU A 101 5.56 14.16 -7.51
CA LEU A 101 6.24 14.28 -8.79
C LEU A 101 5.89 15.60 -9.50
N ASN A 102 4.99 16.42 -8.93
CA ASN A 102 4.59 17.70 -9.52
C ASN A 102 5.63 18.80 -9.31
N LEU A 103 6.83 18.58 -9.83
CA LEU A 103 7.94 19.51 -9.74
C LEU A 103 8.28 20.04 -11.13
N LYS A 104 8.55 21.34 -11.23
CA LYS A 104 9.02 21.95 -12.48
C LYS A 104 10.38 21.38 -12.87
N ASP A 105 10.61 21.24 -14.18
CA ASP A 105 11.91 20.83 -14.70
C ASP A 105 12.96 21.93 -14.55
N ASN A 106 14.24 21.55 -14.47
CA ASN A 106 15.37 22.48 -14.33
C ASN A 106 15.57 23.38 -15.54
N SER A 107 14.99 23.08 -16.70
CA SER A 107 14.87 24.03 -17.82
C SER A 107 14.15 25.33 -17.44
N ASN A 108 13.39 25.34 -16.33
CA ASN A 108 12.77 26.55 -15.78
C ASN A 108 13.67 27.31 -14.78
N CYS A 109 14.89 26.85 -14.50
CA CYS A 109 15.84 27.51 -13.59
C CYS A 109 16.54 28.68 -14.29
N THR A 110 15.84 29.81 -14.39
CA THR A 110 16.36 31.07 -14.97
C THR A 110 16.57 32.14 -13.91
N GLY A 111 17.41 33.15 -14.20
CA GLY A 111 17.64 34.29 -13.31
C GLY A 111 18.25 33.85 -11.97
N LEU A 112 17.72 34.32 -10.85
CA LEU A 112 18.24 33.97 -9.52
C LEU A 112 18.22 32.46 -9.22
N HIS A 113 17.38 31.68 -9.91
CA HIS A 113 17.31 30.22 -9.73
C HIS A 113 18.42 29.46 -10.48
N SER A 114 19.18 30.09 -11.39
CA SER A 114 20.25 29.39 -12.12
C SER A 114 21.45 29.05 -11.25
N GLY A 115 21.62 29.73 -10.11
CA GLY A 115 22.74 29.49 -9.18
C GLY A 115 22.61 28.18 -8.38
N MET A 116 21.42 27.59 -8.34
CA MET A 116 21.17 26.33 -7.62
C MET A 116 20.00 25.59 -8.28
N PRO A 117 20.24 24.87 -9.40
CA PRO A 117 19.23 23.99 -9.96
C PRO A 117 18.88 22.89 -8.96
N ARG A 118 17.66 22.37 -9.03
CA ARG A 118 17.19 21.30 -8.15
C ARG A 118 17.93 19.99 -8.42
N ASP A 119 18.37 19.32 -7.36
CA ASP A 119 19.12 18.06 -7.38
C ASP A 119 18.30 16.84 -6.90
N TRP A 120 17.09 17.03 -6.38
CA TRP A 120 16.14 15.94 -6.08
C TRP A 120 15.09 15.80 -7.18
N ASP A 121 14.58 14.58 -7.43
CA ASP A 121 13.56 14.35 -8.47
C ASP A 121 12.11 14.41 -8.01
N CYS A 122 11.87 14.18 -6.72
CA CYS A 122 10.55 14.11 -6.10
C CYS A 122 10.61 14.58 -4.64
N LEU A 123 9.46 14.76 -4.01
CA LEU A 123 9.35 15.10 -2.58
C LEU A 123 8.52 14.05 -1.84
N ILE A 124 8.90 13.67 -0.63
CA ILE A 124 8.11 12.74 0.19
C ILE A 124 6.79 13.40 0.63
N MET A 125 5.66 12.73 0.36
CA MET A 125 4.36 13.09 0.91
C MET A 125 4.17 12.38 2.26
N ARG A 126 4.54 13.05 3.36
CA ARG A 126 4.37 12.53 4.73
C ARG A 126 2.89 12.53 5.15
N ILE A 127 2.10 11.70 4.49
CA ILE A 127 0.71 11.42 4.80
C ILE A 127 0.64 9.93 5.12
N GLY A 128 0.33 9.61 6.37
CA GLY A 128 0.31 8.25 6.89
C GLY A 128 -0.86 7.45 6.32
N VAL A 129 -0.67 6.87 5.14
CA VAL A 129 -1.61 5.90 4.53
C VAL A 129 -1.13 4.47 4.78
N TRP A 130 -2.06 3.55 4.97
CA TRP A 130 -1.78 2.13 5.26
C TRP A 130 -0.91 1.48 4.18
N SER A 131 -0.98 1.98 2.95
CA SER A 131 -0.21 1.45 1.82
C SER A 131 1.29 1.54 2.02
N GLY A 132 1.79 2.34 2.97
CA GLY A 132 3.20 2.29 3.38
C GLY A 132 3.62 0.90 3.88
N PHE A 133 2.73 0.15 4.54
CA PHE A 133 3.01 -1.23 4.96
C PHE A 133 3.17 -2.22 3.79
N LEU A 134 2.72 -1.86 2.58
CA LEU A 134 2.94 -2.70 1.40
C LEU A 134 4.42 -2.80 1.05
N ALA A 135 5.28 -1.89 1.52
CA ALA A 135 6.71 -2.04 1.36
C ALA A 135 7.25 -3.30 2.06
N MET A 136 6.63 -3.73 3.17
CA MET A 136 6.93 -5.03 3.77
C MET A 136 6.32 -6.15 2.93
N TRP A 137 5.03 -6.08 2.59
CA TRP A 137 4.38 -7.11 1.77
C TRP A 137 5.14 -7.39 0.45
N ALA A 138 5.58 -6.33 -0.24
CA ALA A 138 6.30 -6.40 -1.49
C ALA A 138 7.80 -6.75 -1.34
N GLY A 139 8.30 -6.91 -0.12
CA GLY A 139 9.72 -7.18 0.13
C GLY A 139 10.65 -5.99 -0.15
N ALA A 140 10.10 -4.78 -0.27
CA ALA A 140 10.87 -3.58 -0.50
C ALA A 140 11.63 -3.12 0.76
N ALA A 141 11.05 -3.26 1.95
CA ALA A 141 11.70 -2.86 3.19
C ALA A 141 12.95 -3.74 3.48
N THR A 142 13.98 -3.17 4.11
CA THR A 142 15.00 -3.99 4.79
C THR A 142 14.47 -4.48 6.14
N GLU A 143 15.15 -5.43 6.78
CA GLU A 143 14.78 -5.90 8.13
C GLU A 143 14.77 -4.75 9.15
N GLN A 144 15.75 -3.85 9.10
CA GLN A 144 15.83 -2.68 9.98
C GLN A 144 14.68 -1.69 9.72
N GLN A 145 14.33 -1.49 8.45
CA GLN A 145 13.19 -0.63 8.09
C GLN A 145 11.87 -1.24 8.57
N ALA A 146 11.68 -2.56 8.39
CA ALA A 146 10.51 -3.27 8.87
C ALA A 146 10.38 -3.19 10.39
N GLU A 147 11.50 -3.29 11.13
CA GLU A 147 11.50 -3.11 12.60
C GLU A 147 10.98 -1.74 13.00
N ARG A 148 11.47 -0.67 12.35
CA ARG A 148 11.00 0.70 12.60
C ARG A 148 9.52 0.86 12.23
N MET A 149 9.10 0.37 11.07
CA MET A 149 7.69 0.40 10.65
C MET A 149 6.79 -0.30 11.66
N VAL A 150 7.20 -1.46 12.19
CA VAL A 150 6.38 -2.19 13.16
C VAL A 150 6.34 -1.50 14.51
N LYS A 151 7.50 -1.09 15.03
CA LYS A 151 7.65 -0.51 16.37
C LYS A 151 7.07 0.90 16.47
N GLU A 152 7.33 1.74 15.47
CA GLU A 152 7.00 3.18 15.49
C GLU A 152 5.58 3.44 14.93
N HIS A 153 5.10 2.61 13.99
CA HIS A 153 3.84 2.85 13.26
C HIS A 153 2.78 1.77 13.50
N TYR A 154 3.05 0.50 13.15
CA TYR A 154 2.03 -0.56 13.24
C TYR A 154 1.50 -0.77 14.67
N LYS A 155 2.38 -0.73 15.68
CA LYS A 155 2.00 -0.91 17.10
C LYS A 155 1.40 0.36 17.73
N ASN A 156 1.51 1.49 17.05
CA ASN A 156 1.13 2.78 17.60
C ASN A 156 -0.38 3.02 17.43
N SER A 157 -1.12 3.00 18.54
CA SER A 157 -2.57 3.20 18.55
C SER A 157 -3.01 4.62 18.21
N ALA A 158 -2.12 5.59 18.33
CA ALA A 158 -2.37 6.96 17.90
C ALA A 158 -2.35 7.13 16.37
N THR A 159 -1.79 6.17 15.63
CA THR A 159 -1.70 6.20 14.16
C THR A 159 -2.57 5.12 13.52
N PHE A 160 -2.01 3.95 13.24
CA PHE A 160 -2.63 2.90 12.42
C PHE A 160 -3.29 1.79 13.23
N ASN A 161 -2.77 1.45 14.42
CA ASN A 161 -3.31 0.34 15.22
C ASN A 161 -4.68 0.71 15.81
N ALA A 162 -5.74 0.09 15.31
CA ALA A 162 -7.08 0.24 15.86
C ALA A 162 -7.54 -1.05 16.56
N PRO A 163 -8.53 -0.97 17.47
CA PRO A 163 -9.13 -2.15 18.08
C PRO A 163 -9.60 -3.21 17.07
N PHE A 164 -10.10 -2.78 15.90
CA PHE A 164 -10.66 -3.67 14.87
C PHE A 164 -9.76 -3.90 13.64
N GLY A 165 -8.52 -3.39 13.64
CA GLY A 165 -7.58 -3.62 12.54
C GLY A 165 -6.65 -2.45 12.27
N VAL A 166 -6.26 -2.29 11.00
CA VAL A 166 -5.38 -1.23 10.53
C VAL A 166 -6.21 -0.12 9.91
N ARG A 167 -6.10 1.10 10.47
CA ARG A 167 -6.72 2.29 9.86
C ARG A 167 -6.12 2.53 8.48
N THR A 168 -6.95 2.80 7.48
CA THR A 168 -6.46 3.10 6.12
C THR A 168 -5.72 4.43 6.03
N LEU A 169 -6.05 5.37 6.91
CA LEU A 169 -5.31 6.60 7.15
C LEU A 169 -5.00 6.71 8.65
N SER A 170 -3.78 7.14 8.98
CA SER A 170 -3.36 7.40 10.35
C SER A 170 -4.31 8.38 11.03
N ARG A 171 -4.71 8.08 12.27
CA ARG A 171 -5.58 8.94 13.08
C ARG A 171 -4.99 10.31 13.38
N MET A 172 -3.68 10.50 13.19
CA MET A 172 -3.01 11.79 13.34
C MET A 172 -3.16 12.71 12.12
N GLU A 173 -3.68 12.21 11.00
CA GLU A 173 -3.81 12.99 9.78
C GLU A 173 -5.01 13.92 9.82
N LYS A 174 -4.85 15.16 9.33
CA LYS A 174 -5.88 16.21 9.42
C LYS A 174 -7.19 15.87 8.71
N MET A 175 -7.10 15.07 7.65
CA MET A 175 -8.24 14.63 6.84
C MET A 175 -8.84 13.31 7.34
N TYR A 176 -8.37 12.76 8.47
CA TYR A 176 -8.91 11.54 9.07
C TYR A 176 -10.42 11.65 9.27
N ASN A 177 -11.15 10.72 8.67
CA ASN A 177 -12.60 10.75 8.60
C ASN A 177 -13.18 9.35 8.37
N VAL A 178 -14.01 8.91 9.31
CA VAL A 178 -14.70 7.60 9.28
C VAL A 178 -16.16 7.69 8.82
N ARG A 179 -16.60 8.87 8.33
CA ARG A 179 -17.95 9.03 7.80
C ARG A 179 -18.17 8.13 6.58
N ALA A 180 -19.39 7.61 6.48
CA ALA A 180 -19.84 6.90 5.30
C ALA A 180 -19.77 7.80 4.06
N SER A 181 -19.19 7.27 2.97
CA SER A 181 -19.22 7.86 1.64
C SER A 181 -19.48 6.74 0.65
N GLY A 182 -20.45 6.93 -0.25
CA GLY A 182 -20.76 5.95 -1.29
C GLY A 182 -19.63 5.89 -2.31
N ASN A 183 -19.70 6.76 -3.32
CA ASN A 183 -18.62 6.93 -4.30
C ASN A 183 -18.04 8.36 -4.18
N PRO A 184 -16.73 8.53 -3.93
CA PRO A 184 -15.74 7.48 -3.67
C PRO A 184 -15.96 6.78 -2.31
N SER A 185 -15.56 5.52 -2.20
CA SER A 185 -15.52 4.84 -0.89
C SER A 185 -14.44 5.46 0.01
N SER A 186 -14.62 5.37 1.33
CA SER A 186 -13.72 6.07 2.28
C SER A 186 -12.50 5.25 2.69
N TRP A 187 -11.32 5.72 2.26
CA TRP A 187 -9.97 5.31 2.65
C TRP A 187 -9.30 6.30 3.60
N LEU A 188 -10.07 7.21 4.21
CA LEU A 188 -9.60 8.26 5.11
C LEU A 188 -9.55 7.83 6.59
N GLY A 189 -9.46 6.53 6.87
CA GLY A 189 -9.45 6.05 8.25
C GLY A 189 -10.10 4.70 8.49
N PRO A 190 -11.25 4.36 7.86
CA PRO A 190 -11.92 3.09 8.10
C PRO A 190 -11.01 1.87 7.91
N VAL A 191 -11.37 0.76 8.56
CA VAL A 191 -10.69 -0.54 8.41
C VAL A 191 -11.29 -1.29 7.22
N TRP A 192 -10.42 -1.84 6.37
CA TRP A 192 -10.79 -2.64 5.22
C TRP A 192 -10.19 -4.05 5.34
N GLY A 193 -10.90 -5.07 4.84
CA GLY A 193 -10.38 -6.44 4.84
C GLY A 193 -9.04 -6.57 4.11
N VAL A 194 -8.92 -5.92 2.95
CA VAL A 194 -7.67 -5.91 2.17
C VAL A 194 -6.52 -5.20 2.88
N SER A 195 -6.78 -4.10 3.61
CA SER A 195 -5.73 -3.38 4.33
C SER A 195 -5.19 -4.20 5.50
N ASN A 196 -6.09 -4.89 6.21
CA ASN A 196 -5.70 -5.84 7.25
C ASN A 196 -4.89 -7.00 6.66
N TYR A 197 -5.39 -7.62 5.57
CA TYR A 197 -4.74 -8.79 4.99
C TYR A 197 -3.34 -8.51 4.46
N LEU A 198 -3.15 -7.46 3.67
CA LEU A 198 -1.83 -7.16 3.08
C LEU A 198 -0.83 -6.67 4.14
N THR A 199 -1.29 -5.93 5.15
CA THR A 199 -0.43 -5.59 6.31
C THR A 199 -0.02 -6.85 7.07
N PHE A 200 -0.97 -7.76 7.32
CA PHE A 200 -0.71 -9.07 7.92
C PHE A 200 0.33 -9.87 7.13
N ARG A 201 0.21 -9.96 5.80
CA ARG A 201 1.18 -10.66 4.96
C ARG A 201 2.57 -10.04 5.05
N GLY A 202 2.66 -8.70 5.10
CA GLY A 202 3.92 -8.01 5.39
C GLY A 202 4.53 -8.38 6.74
N LEU A 203 3.71 -8.45 7.80
CA LEU A 203 4.16 -8.87 9.14
C LEU A 203 4.67 -10.32 9.14
N VAL A 204 3.93 -11.24 8.50
CA VAL A 204 4.33 -12.65 8.38
C VAL A 204 5.66 -12.78 7.63
N ARG A 205 5.81 -12.08 6.49
CA ARG A 205 7.04 -12.12 5.67
C ARG A 205 8.30 -11.74 6.43
N TYR A 206 8.20 -10.83 7.39
CA TYR A 206 9.34 -10.36 8.20
C TYR A 206 9.40 -11.00 9.60
N GLY A 207 8.60 -12.04 9.87
CA GLY A 207 8.68 -12.79 11.12
C GLY A 207 8.05 -12.11 12.35
N TYR A 208 7.22 -11.08 12.16
CA TYR A 208 6.47 -10.42 13.24
C TYR A 208 5.22 -11.22 13.64
N ILE A 209 5.44 -12.47 14.09
CA ILE A 209 4.39 -13.48 14.31
C ILE A 209 3.34 -13.02 15.33
N GLU A 210 3.75 -12.37 16.41
CA GLU A 210 2.82 -11.87 17.43
C GLU A 210 1.87 -10.80 16.88
N GLN A 211 2.43 -9.86 16.12
CA GLN A 211 1.67 -8.77 15.50
C GLN A 211 0.76 -9.30 14.39
N ALA A 212 1.25 -10.26 13.58
CA ALA A 212 0.45 -10.94 12.58
C ALA A 212 -0.75 -11.69 13.22
N ARG A 213 -0.50 -12.42 14.31
CA ARG A 213 -1.55 -13.12 15.08
C ARG A 213 -2.59 -12.16 15.65
N GLU A 214 -2.15 -11.05 16.23
CA GLU A 214 -3.04 -9.99 16.72
C GLU A 214 -3.97 -9.49 15.61
N LEU A 215 -3.43 -9.13 14.44
CA LEU A 215 -4.21 -8.60 13.32
C LEU A 215 -5.17 -9.65 12.73
N ALA A 216 -4.73 -10.90 12.64
CA ALA A 216 -5.57 -12.01 12.20
C ALA A 216 -6.78 -12.19 13.13
N ILE A 217 -6.55 -12.23 14.44
CA ILE A 217 -7.63 -12.36 15.44
C ILE A 217 -8.58 -11.16 15.36
N LYS A 218 -8.07 -9.92 15.29
CA LYS A 218 -8.90 -8.71 15.13
C LYS A 218 -9.81 -8.80 13.91
N THR A 219 -9.26 -9.22 12.77
CA THR A 219 -10.00 -9.32 11.50
C THR A 219 -11.06 -10.42 11.54
N ILE A 220 -10.73 -11.59 12.09
CA ILE A 220 -11.68 -12.71 12.23
C ILE A 220 -12.84 -12.32 13.13
N LEU A 221 -12.56 -11.69 14.28
CA LEU A 221 -13.59 -11.27 15.23
C LEU A 221 -14.47 -10.14 14.66
N LEU A 222 -13.88 -9.20 13.92
CA LEU A 222 -14.63 -8.14 13.22
C LEU A 222 -15.66 -8.73 12.27
N PHE A 223 -15.23 -9.63 11.38
CA PHE A 223 -16.10 -10.25 10.38
C PHE A 223 -17.09 -11.23 10.99
N GLY A 224 -16.68 -12.01 11.99
CA GLY A 224 -17.56 -12.90 12.74
C GLY A 224 -18.72 -12.14 13.39
N ARG A 225 -18.43 -11.02 14.07
CA ARG A 225 -19.44 -10.16 14.68
C ARG A 225 -20.42 -9.58 13.66
N ASP A 226 -19.91 -9.15 12.49
CA ASP A 226 -20.76 -8.60 11.43
C ASP A 226 -21.73 -9.66 10.89
N ILE A 227 -21.23 -10.88 10.62
CA ILE A 227 -22.07 -12.02 10.21
C ILE A 227 -23.09 -12.37 11.29
N GLU A 228 -22.69 -12.46 12.56
CA GLU A 228 -23.60 -12.80 13.68
C GLU A 228 -24.73 -11.79 13.83
N ARG A 229 -24.44 -10.49 13.70
CA ARG A 229 -25.42 -9.42 13.93
C ARG A 229 -26.24 -9.07 12.70
N PHE A 230 -25.64 -9.12 11.51
CA PHE A 230 -26.25 -8.64 10.27
C PHE A 230 -26.39 -9.73 9.20
N GLY A 231 -25.95 -10.96 9.44
CA GLY A 231 -26.07 -12.08 8.49
C GLY A 231 -25.27 -11.92 7.19
N ALA A 232 -24.35 -10.96 7.14
CA ALA A 232 -23.52 -10.67 5.96
C ALA A 232 -22.26 -9.90 6.37
N LEU A 233 -21.32 -9.77 5.45
CA LEU A 233 -20.15 -8.90 5.56
C LEU A 233 -20.42 -7.55 4.89
N HIS A 234 -19.83 -6.47 5.41
CA HIS A 234 -19.82 -5.15 4.82
C HIS A 234 -18.45 -4.82 4.24
N GLU A 235 -18.38 -3.80 3.39
CA GLU A 235 -17.16 -3.49 2.65
C GLU A 235 -16.03 -2.96 3.55
N TYR A 236 -16.39 -2.11 4.52
CA TYR A 236 -15.45 -1.49 5.46
C TYR A 236 -16.12 -1.06 6.76
N TYR A 237 -15.30 -0.84 7.78
CA TYR A 237 -15.70 -0.81 9.18
C TYR A 237 -15.12 0.38 9.94
N GLU A 238 -15.84 0.83 10.95
CA GLU A 238 -15.37 1.86 11.87
C GLU A 238 -14.22 1.29 12.76
N PRO A 239 -13.04 1.95 12.83
CA PRO A 239 -11.86 1.35 13.47
C PRO A 239 -11.94 1.12 14.99
N GLU A 240 -12.71 1.94 15.71
CA GLU A 240 -12.79 1.96 17.18
C GLU A 240 -13.87 1.03 17.74
N ASN A 241 -14.99 0.84 17.04
CA ASN A 241 -16.11 0.01 17.52
C ASN A 241 -16.47 -1.18 16.61
N GLY A 242 -15.96 -1.21 15.38
CA GLY A 242 -16.19 -2.28 14.41
C GLY A 242 -17.60 -2.27 13.80
N GLU A 243 -18.36 -1.19 13.94
CA GLU A 243 -19.64 -1.08 13.23
C GLU A 243 -19.38 -1.05 11.71
N PRO A 244 -20.19 -1.79 10.93
CA PRO A 244 -20.11 -1.70 9.48
C PRO A 244 -20.55 -0.32 8.99
N VAL A 245 -19.89 0.18 7.95
CA VAL A 245 -20.18 1.53 7.42
C VAL A 245 -21.12 1.47 6.22
N LEU A 246 -20.73 0.79 5.13
CA LEU A 246 -21.52 0.71 3.89
C LEU A 246 -21.38 -0.65 3.19
N ASN A 247 -22.24 -0.86 2.19
CA ASN A 247 -22.18 -1.98 1.23
C ASN A 247 -22.28 -3.38 1.88
N ARG A 248 -23.43 -3.70 2.48
CA ARG A 248 -23.77 -5.04 2.99
C ARG A 248 -23.74 -6.09 1.86
N GLY A 249 -23.25 -7.29 2.18
CA GLY A 249 -23.11 -8.39 1.23
C GLY A 249 -21.76 -8.39 0.50
N PHE A 250 -20.77 -7.66 1.00
CA PHE A 250 -19.46 -7.55 0.36
C PHE A 250 -18.60 -8.80 0.60
N GLN A 251 -18.34 -9.54 -0.48
CA GLN A 251 -17.70 -10.87 -0.44
C GLN A 251 -16.33 -10.94 -1.12
N ASN A 252 -15.79 -9.83 -1.65
CA ASN A 252 -14.54 -9.83 -2.43
C ASN A 252 -13.30 -10.06 -1.54
N TRP A 253 -12.53 -9.02 -1.23
CA TRP A 253 -11.30 -9.17 -0.44
C TRP A 253 -11.57 -9.60 1.02
N ASN A 254 -12.80 -9.51 1.51
CA ASN A 254 -13.11 -9.96 2.86
C ASN A 254 -12.91 -11.48 3.03
N TYR A 255 -13.01 -12.27 1.95
CA TYR A 255 -12.70 -13.70 2.02
C TYR A 255 -11.22 -14.02 2.18
N LEU A 256 -10.31 -13.04 2.05
CA LEU A 256 -8.91 -13.21 2.40
C LEU A 256 -8.71 -13.53 3.89
N VAL A 257 -9.72 -13.27 4.74
CA VAL A 257 -9.73 -13.74 6.13
C VAL A 257 -9.57 -15.25 6.26
N LEU A 258 -10.02 -16.03 5.27
CA LEU A 258 -9.88 -17.48 5.27
C LEU A 258 -8.40 -17.91 5.26
N ASN A 259 -7.54 -17.16 4.55
CA ASN A 259 -6.10 -17.38 4.60
C ASN A 259 -5.50 -17.02 5.97
N MET A 260 -6.05 -16.00 6.66
CA MET A 260 -5.61 -15.65 8.01
C MET A 260 -6.03 -16.73 9.03
N ILE A 261 -7.23 -17.29 8.87
CA ILE A 261 -7.71 -18.42 9.69
C ILE A 261 -6.79 -19.62 9.47
N ALA A 262 -6.56 -20.01 8.21
CA ALA A 262 -5.70 -21.15 7.88
C ALA A 262 -4.29 -20.96 8.44
N TRP A 263 -3.74 -19.74 8.37
CA TRP A 263 -2.43 -19.44 8.95
C TRP A 263 -2.42 -19.57 10.48
N LEU A 264 -3.48 -19.14 11.17
CA LEU A 264 -3.61 -19.26 12.62
C LEU A 264 -3.78 -20.71 13.09
N THR A 265 -4.44 -21.56 12.29
CA THR A 265 -4.69 -22.97 12.60
C THR A 265 -3.60 -23.90 12.07
N GLU A 266 -2.52 -23.36 11.51
CA GLU A 266 -1.43 -24.11 10.87
C GLU A 266 -1.91 -25.01 9.71
N ASP A 267 -3.02 -24.63 9.08
CA ASP A 267 -3.57 -25.26 7.88
C ASP A 267 -2.89 -24.74 6.61
N LYS A 268 -3.24 -25.34 5.46
CA LYS A 268 -2.74 -24.91 4.15
C LYS A 268 -3.18 -23.48 3.83
N VAL A 269 -2.22 -22.56 3.76
CA VAL A 269 -2.40 -21.18 3.29
C VAL A 269 -2.19 -21.09 1.78
N ILE A 270 -2.94 -20.22 1.11
CA ILE A 270 -2.64 -19.79 -0.26
C ILE A 270 -1.85 -18.49 -0.18
N GLU A 271 -0.66 -18.49 -0.76
CA GLU A 271 0.22 -17.33 -0.80
C GLU A 271 0.17 -16.68 -2.18
N GLU A 272 0.05 -15.36 -2.20
CA GLU A 272 0.26 -14.55 -3.38
C GLU A 272 1.73 -14.57 -3.81
N TYR A 273 1.95 -14.65 -5.13
CA TYR A 273 3.29 -14.67 -5.71
C TYR A 273 3.98 -13.33 -5.55
#